data_AF-A0A515ERP5-F1
#
_entry.id   AF-A0A515ERP5-F1
#
_cell.length_a   1.000
_cell.length_b   1.000
_cell.length_c   1.000
_cell.angle_alpha   90.00
_cell.angle_beta   90.00
_cell.angle_gamma   90.00
#
_symmetry.space_group_name_H-M   'P 1'
#
loop_
_entity.id
_entity.type
_entity.pdbx_description
1 polymer ?
#
loop_
_entity_poly.entity_id
_entity_poly.type
_entity_poly.pdbx_seq_one_letter_code
_entity_poly.pdbx_strand_id
1 'polypeptide(L)' 'MTPDDIRYALAKQVPDMRGRGFVIGTSYGDLSVPPGPLAEQLAYTVRLVLALELATLRQTQQVG' A
#
# COMPACT_ATOMS: atom_id res chain seq x y z
N MET A 1 -11.36 -0.03 -4.43
CA MET A 1 -10.19 0.80 -4.77
C MET A 1 -10.04 0.77 -6.29
N THR A 2 -9.87 1.91 -6.94
CA THR A 2 -9.75 1.98 -8.41
C THR A 2 -8.31 1.71 -8.85
N PRO A 3 -8.05 1.36 -10.14
CA PRO A 3 -6.68 1.23 -10.65
C PRO A 3 -5.84 2.49 -10.46
N ASP A 4 -6.44 3.68 -10.51
CA ASP A 4 -5.75 4.96 -10.30
C ASP A 4 -5.39 5.18 -8.83
N ASP A 5 -6.26 4.79 -7.90
CA ASP A 5 -5.95 4.80 -6.46
C ASP A 5 -4.73 3.92 -6.15
N ILE A 6 -4.67 2.73 -6.75
CA ILE A 6 -3.55 1.80 -6.53
C ILE A 6 -2.25 2.36 -7.13
N ARG A 7 -2.31 2.97 -8.32
CA ARG A 7 -1.14 3.64 -8.93
C ARG A 7 -0.65 4.79 -8.06
N TYR A 8 -1.56 5.60 -7.54
CA TYR A 8 -1.22 6.68 -6.62
C TYR A 8 -0.57 6.14 -5.34
N ALA A 9 -1.15 5.11 -4.73
CA ALA A 9 -0.63 4.49 -3.52
C ALA A 9 0.80 3.94 -3.75
N LEU A 10 1.03 3.21 -4.83
CA LEU A 10 2.35 2.70 -5.21
C LEU A 10 3.38 3.81 -5.47
N ALA A 11 2.96 4.92 -6.07
CA ALA A 11 3.85 6.02 -6.46
C ALA A 11 4.14 7.01 -5.33
N LYS A 12 3.25 7.15 -4.34
CA LYS A 12 3.34 8.18 -3.31
C LYS A 12 3.25 7.61 -1.89
N GLN A 13 2.16 6.95 -1.55
CA GLN A 13 1.90 6.53 -0.17
C GLN A 13 2.88 5.46 0.32
N VAL A 14 3.20 4.45 -0.51
CA VAL A 14 4.14 3.39 -0.15
C VAL A 14 5.58 3.91 0.07
N PRO A 15 6.12 4.81 -0.78
CA PRO A 15 7.35 5.52 -0.47
C PRO A 15 7.29 6.30 0.85
N ASP A 16 6.19 7.02 1.10
CA ASP A 16 6.05 7.83 2.32
C ASP A 16 6.03 6.97 3.60
N MET A 17 5.45 5.76 3.56
CA MET A 17 5.48 4.81 4.68
C MET A 17 6.90 4.54 5.18
N ARG A 18 7.90 4.54 4.29
CA ARG A 18 9.31 4.27 4.64
C ARG A 18 9.97 5.48 5.30
N GLY A 19 9.79 6.66 4.71
CA GLY A 19 10.49 7.87 5.13
C GLY A 19 9.82 8.62 6.30
N ARG A 20 8.50 8.46 6.47
CA ARG A 20 7.71 9.22 7.43
C ARG A 20 7.01 8.35 8.47
N GLY A 21 7.01 7.03 8.28
CA GLY A 21 6.15 6.13 9.05
C GLY A 21 4.70 6.25 8.60
N PHE A 22 3.80 5.57 9.31
CA PHE A 22 2.37 5.56 9.03
C PHE A 22 1.58 5.08 10.24
N VAL A 23 0.26 5.17 10.15
CA VAL A 23 -0.67 4.66 11.16
C VAL A 23 -1.47 3.51 10.57
N ILE A 24 -1.61 2.44 11.34
CA ILE A 24 -2.57 1.38 11.07
C ILE A 24 -3.80 1.66 11.92
N GLY A 25 -4.90 2.08 11.28
CA GLY A 25 -6.18 2.24 11.95
C GLY A 25 -6.79 0.87 12.26
N THR A 26 -7.13 0.64 13.52
CA THR A 26 -7.80 -0.58 13.98
C THR A 26 -9.11 -0.22 14.69
N SER A 27 -9.98 -1.21 14.92
CA SER A 27 -11.25 -0.98 15.64
C SER A 27 -11.07 -0.55 17.10
N TYR A 28 -9.89 -0.78 17.68
CA TYR A 28 -9.53 -0.42 19.05
C TYR A 28 -8.60 0.81 19.12
N GLY A 29 -8.32 1.45 17.97
CA GLY A 29 -7.54 2.68 17.90
C GLY A 29 -6.39 2.59 16.90
N ASP A 30 -5.53 3.60 16.92
CA ASP A 30 -4.47 3.79 15.96
C ASP A 30 -3.15 3.18 16.45
N LEU A 31 -2.53 2.36 15.61
CA LEU A 31 -1.18 1.84 15.84
C LEU A 31 -0.19 2.66 15.03
N SER A 32 0.61 3.48 15.72
CA SER A 32 1.67 4.26 15.09
C SER A 32 2.87 3.37 14.75
N VAL A 33 3.24 3.34 13.47
CA VAL A 33 4.45 2.70 12.95
C VAL A 33 5.45 3.80 12.60
N PRO A 34 6.44 4.08 13.47
CA PRO A 34 7.45 5.10 13.18
C PRO A 34 8.38 4.64 12.03
N PRO A 35 9.11 5.58 11.38
CA PRO A 35 10.17 5.23 10.43
C PRO A 35 11.17 4.23 11.02
N GLY A 36 11.59 3.25 10.23
CA GLY A 36 12.57 2.25 10.63
C GLY A 36 12.34 0.88 9.97
N PRO A 37 13.09 -0.14 10.40
CA PRO A 37 13.08 -1.46 9.75
C PRO A 37 11.68 -2.09 9.62
N LEU A 38 10.82 -1.93 10.63
CA LEU A 38 9.45 -2.43 10.58
C LEU A 38 8.61 -1.70 9.50
N ALA A 39 8.73 -0.38 9.42
CA ALA A 39 8.03 0.41 8.40
C ALA A 39 8.49 0.03 6.98
N GLU A 40 9.78 -0.23 6.80
CA GLU A 40 10.33 -0.71 5.52
C GLU A 40 9.79 -2.08 5.12
N GLN A 41 9.76 -3.04 6.06
CA GLN A 41 9.22 -4.38 5.82
C GLN A 41 7.72 -4.33 5.47
N LEU A 42 6.94 -3.55 6.21
CA LEU A 42 5.51 -3.38 5.95
C LEU A 42 5.27 -2.66 4.61
N ALA A 43 6.02 -1.60 4.30
CA ALA A 43 5.93 -0.92 3.02
C ALA A 43 6.29 -1.84 1.84
N TYR A 44 7.25 -2.75 2.02
CA TYR A 44 7.58 -3.77 1.02
C TYR A 44 6.41 -4.73 0.79
N THR A 45 5.80 -5.26 1.85
CA THR A 45 4.64 -6.13 1.74
C THR A 45 3.45 -5.43 1.07
N VAL A 46 3.14 -4.19 1.48
CA VAL A 46 2.06 -3.40 0.88
C VAL A 46 2.31 -3.16 -0.61
N ARG A 47 3.56 -2.86 -1.01
CA ARG A 47 3.93 -2.72 -2.43
C ARG A 47 3.60 -3.99 -3.22
N LEU A 48 3.96 -5.16 -2.70
CA LEU A 48 3.73 -6.44 -3.38
C LEU A 48 2.23 -6.70 -3.56
N VAL A 49 1.45 -6.53 -2.51
CA VAL A 49 0.00 -6.76 -2.54
C VAL A 49 -0.69 -5.81 -3.53
N LEU A 50 -0.37 -4.52 -3.50
CA LEU A 50 -0.95 -3.53 -4.41
C LEU A 50 -0.55 -3.77 -5.87
N ALA A 51 0.69 -4.21 -6.12
CA ALA A 51 1.13 -4.56 -7.48
C ALA A 51 0.37 -5.78 -8.05
N LEU A 52 0.11 -6.78 -7.20
CA LEU A 52 -0.71 -7.94 -7.56
C LEU A 52 -2.16 -7.53 -7.85
N GLU A 53 -2.76 -6.73 -6.97
CA GLU A 53 -4.14 -6.25 -7.15
C GLU A 53 -4.28 -5.44 -8.46
N LEU A 54 -3.33 -4.56 -8.76
CA LEU A 54 -3.31 -3.82 -10.02
C LEU A 54 -3.21 -4.74 -11.24
N ALA A 55 -2.42 -5.82 -11.15
CA ALA A 55 -2.30 -6.79 -12.23
C ALA A 55 -3.63 -7.55 -12.45
N THR A 56 -4.28 -7.98 -11.38
CA THR A 56 -5.59 -8.65 -11.44
C THR A 56 -6.66 -7.73 -12.04
N LEU A 57 -6.72 -6.47 -11.62
CA LEU A 57 -7.68 -5.49 -12.15
C LEU A 57 -7.47 -5.19 -13.64
N ARG A 58 -6.24 -5.29 -14.14
CA ARG A 58 -5.96 -5.19 -15.59
C ARG A 58 -6.50 -6.41 -16.35
N GLN A 59 -6.37 -7.61 -15.79
CA GLN A 59 -6.86 -8.83 -16.42
C GLN A 59 -8.39 -8.85 -16.48
N THR A 60 -9.08 -8.43 -15.41
CA THR A 60 -10.55 -8.35 -15.41
C THR A 60 -11.10 -7.38 -16.46
N GLN A 61 -10.38 -6.29 -16.76
CA GLN A 61 -10.75 -5.32 -17.80
C GLN A 61 -10.45 -5.78 -19.23
N GLN A 62 -9.68 -6.87 -19.43
CA GLN A 62 -9.37 -7.42 -20.75
C GLN A 62 -10.28 -8.58 -21.17
N VAL A 63 -11.13 -9.08 -20.26
CA VAL A 63 -12.00 -10.26 -20.48
C VAL A 63 -13.50 -9.89 -20.51
N GLY A 64 -13.83 -8.60 -20.39
CA GLY A 64 -15.18 -8.06 -20.58
C GLY A 64 -15.23 -7.14 -21.78
#